data_AF-A0A817RPX4-F1
#
_entry.id   AF-A0A817RPX4-F1
#
_cell.length_a   1.000
_cell.length_b   1.000
_cell.length_c   1.000
_cell.angle_alpha   90.00
_cell.angle_beta   90.00
_cell.angle_gamma   90.00
#
_symmetry.space_group_name_H-M   'P 1'
#
loop_
_entity.id
_entity.type
_entity.pdbx_description
1 polymer ?
#
loop_
_entity_poly.entity_id
_entity_poly.type
_entity_poly.pdbx_seq_one_letter_code
_entity_poly.pdbx_strand_id
1 'polypeptide(L)'
;LMKNKNFNKDKFQPKLAKKYKKFNQSLCDIIQDYSLVSYIPLNVQDRLSIEKVNNTIDKANGFIFGYLKDDDLSQRTNLMSNAYGVEQFEYAKTAKIRENYTFVDDDENEKELED
;
A
#
# COMPACT_ATOMS: atom_id res chain seq x y z
N LEU A 1 16.49 -8.21 -27.26
CA LEU A 1 17.05 -7.14 -26.39
C LEU A 1 17.98 -7.76 -25.35
N MET A 2 19.10 -7.10 -25.11
CA MET A 2 20.40 -7.70 -24.76
C MET A 2 20.47 -8.32 -23.36
N LYS A 3 21.06 -9.52 -23.25
CA LYS A 3 21.60 -10.05 -21.99
C LYS A 3 22.71 -9.10 -21.54
N ASN A 4 22.44 -8.34 -20.47
CA ASN A 4 23.36 -7.36 -19.92
C ASN A 4 24.61 -8.08 -19.39
N LYS A 5 25.73 -7.90 -20.09
CA LYS A 5 27.02 -8.50 -19.77
C LYS A 5 27.58 -7.80 -18.53
N ASN A 6 27.79 -8.58 -17.48
CA ASN A 6 28.75 -8.33 -16.40
C ASN A 6 28.52 -7.05 -15.58
N PHE A 7 27.49 -7.08 -14.71
CA PHE A 7 27.57 -6.33 -13.45
C PHE A 7 28.71 -6.92 -12.61
N ASN A 8 29.92 -6.39 -12.79
CA ASN A 8 31.08 -6.76 -11.99
C ASN A 8 30.88 -6.21 -10.57
N LYS A 9 30.36 -7.07 -9.68
CA LYS A 9 30.12 -6.75 -8.26
C LYS A 9 31.38 -6.25 -7.54
N ASP A 10 32.57 -6.53 -8.06
CA ASP A 10 33.84 -6.21 -7.41
C ASP A 10 34.32 -4.79 -7.72
N LYS A 11 33.82 -4.17 -8.80
CA LYS A 11 34.18 -2.78 -9.18
C LYS A 11 33.45 -1.71 -8.35
N PHE A 12 32.33 -2.04 -7.72
CA PHE A 12 31.49 -1.08 -6.97
C PHE A 12 31.30 -1.47 -5.50
N GLN A 13 32.29 -2.13 -4.90
CA GLN A 13 32.28 -2.38 -3.45
C GLN A 13 33.16 -1.33 -2.75
N PRO A 14 32.59 -0.33 -2.07
CA PRO A 14 33.38 0.58 -1.26
C PRO A 14 34.15 -0.21 -0.20
N LYS A 15 35.38 0.22 0.13
CA LYS A 15 36.26 -0.48 1.10
C LYS A 15 35.55 -0.79 2.43
N LEU A 16 34.61 0.08 2.83
CA LEU A 16 33.75 -0.07 3.99
C LEU A 16 32.81 -1.30 3.89
N ALA A 17 32.16 -1.51 2.73
CA ALA A 17 31.28 -2.65 2.51
C ALA A 17 32.02 -4.00 2.55
N LYS A 18 33.29 -4.03 2.14
CA LYS A 18 34.14 -5.23 2.30
C LYS A 18 34.47 -5.52 3.75
N LYS A 19 34.81 -4.48 4.53
CA LYS A 19 35.14 -4.61 5.96
C LYS A 19 33.95 -5.12 6.79
N TYR A 20 32.73 -4.66 6.48
CA TYR A 20 31.52 -4.99 7.24
C TYR A 20 30.60 -5.99 6.55
N LYS A 21 31.14 -6.85 5.67
CA LYS A 21 30.33 -7.81 4.90
C LYS A 21 29.44 -8.70 5.77
N LYS A 22 29.97 -9.24 6.87
CA LYS A 22 29.20 -10.09 7.80
C LYS A 22 28.09 -9.31 8.51
N PHE A 23 28.37 -8.08 8.93
CA PHE A 23 27.40 -7.21 9.58
C PHE A 23 26.26 -6.83 8.63
N ASN A 24 26.59 -6.43 7.40
CA ASN A 24 25.59 -6.09 6.39
C ASN A 24 24.71 -7.30 6.04
N GLN A 25 25.28 -8.51 6.02
CA GLN A 25 24.50 -9.73 5.82
C GLN A 25 23.48 -9.94 6.94
N SER A 26 23.93 -9.93 8.21
CA SER A 26 23.03 -10.08 9.35
C SER A 26 21.95 -8.99 9.41
N LEU A 27 22.28 -7.76 8.99
CA LEU A 27 21.31 -6.68 8.88
C LEU A 27 20.24 -6.99 7.82
N CYS A 28 20.64 -7.48 6.65
CA CYS A 28 19.71 -7.90 5.60
C CYS A 28 18.82 -9.08 6.05
N ASP A 29 19.37 -10.02 6.80
CA ASP A 29 18.64 -11.18 7.32
C ASP A 29 17.54 -10.71 8.29
N ILE A 30 17.87 -9.82 9.24
CA ILE A 30 16.89 -9.23 10.17
C ILE A 30 15.78 -8.47 9.42
N ILE A 31 16.15 -7.67 8.41
CA ILE A 31 15.16 -6.90 7.64
C ILE A 31 14.17 -7.84 6.93
N GLN A 32 14.64 -8.97 6.40
CA GLN A 32 13.82 -9.97 5.74
C GLN A 32 12.97 -10.78 6.73
N ASP A 33 13.60 -11.32 7.77
CA ASP A 33 12.95 -12.20 8.75
C ASP A 33 11.82 -11.49 9.51
N TYR A 34 12.02 -10.21 9.85
CA TYR A 34 11.01 -9.39 10.54
C TYR A 34 10.15 -8.55 9.60
N SER A 35 10.33 -8.68 8.27
CA SER A 35 9.60 -7.89 7.26
C SER A 35 9.58 -6.38 7.56
N LEU A 36 10.72 -5.82 7.95
CA LEU A 36 10.85 -4.41 8.35
C LEU A 36 10.64 -3.41 7.20
N VAL A 37 10.61 -3.90 5.96
CA VAL A 37 10.38 -3.10 4.76
C VAL A 37 9.21 -3.72 4.00
N SER A 38 8.25 -2.88 3.63
CA SER A 38 7.12 -3.26 2.79
C SER A 38 7.21 -2.58 1.41
N TYR A 39 6.69 -3.26 0.39
CA TYR A 39 6.66 -2.76 -0.98
C TYR A 39 5.22 -2.53 -1.40
N ILE A 40 4.96 -1.39 -2.05
CA ILE A 40 3.62 -0.99 -2.48
C ILE A 40 3.67 -0.67 -3.97
N PRO A 41 2.83 -1.33 -4.80
CA PRO A 41 2.77 -1.01 -6.21
C PRO A 41 2.14 0.38 -6.40
N LEU A 42 2.81 1.22 -7.21
CA LEU A 42 2.36 2.57 -7.53
C LEU A 42 2.14 2.70 -9.05
N ASN A 43 0.95 3.10 -9.45
CA ASN A 43 0.64 3.56 -10.80
C ASN A 43 0.35 5.06 -10.78
N VAL A 44 1.18 5.86 -11.45
CA VAL A 44 1.08 7.34 -11.44
C VAL A 44 -0.16 7.84 -12.19
N GLN A 45 -0.76 7.02 -13.07
CA GLN A 45 -1.98 7.40 -13.79
C GLN A 45 -3.24 7.16 -12.96
N ASP A 46 -3.17 6.34 -11.91
CA ASP A 46 -4.30 6.04 -11.05
C ASP A 46 -4.20 6.84 -9.75
N ARG A 47 -5.13 7.79 -9.59
CA ARG A 47 -5.19 8.66 -8.41
C ARG A 47 -5.33 7.86 -7.10
N LEU A 48 -6.05 6.75 -7.14
CA LEU A 48 -6.26 5.88 -5.96
C LEU A 48 -4.94 5.19 -5.54
N SER A 49 -4.10 4.84 -6.50
CA SER A 49 -2.80 4.23 -6.23
C SER A 49 -1.84 5.21 -5.55
N ILE A 50 -1.86 6.48 -5.96
CA ILE A 50 -1.08 7.55 -5.32
C ILE A 50 -1.58 7.80 -3.89
N GLU A 51 -2.89 7.89 -3.70
CA GLU A 51 -3.49 8.12 -2.38
C GLU A 51 -3.15 7.00 -1.39
N LYS A 52 -3.16 5.75 -1.84
CA LYS A 52 -2.74 4.60 -1.04
C LYS A 52 -1.28 4.71 -0.58
N VAL A 53 -0.38 5.13 -1.47
CA VAL A 53 1.04 5.31 -1.13
C VAL A 53 1.20 6.44 -0.11
N ASN A 54 0.54 7.59 -0.31
CA ASN A 54 0.56 8.69 0.65
C ASN A 54 0.08 8.28 2.04
N ASN A 55 -1.07 7.59 2.13
CA ASN A 55 -1.60 7.10 3.39
C ASN A 55 -0.60 6.13 4.08
N THR A 56 0.03 5.25 3.30
CA THR A 56 1.00 4.31 3.89
C THR A 56 2.27 5.01 4.36
N ILE A 57 2.70 6.09 3.69
CA ILE A 57 3.80 6.95 4.14
C ILE A 57 3.43 7.63 5.46
N ASP A 58 2.22 8.19 5.56
CA ASP A 58 1.73 8.85 6.77
C ASP A 58 1.63 7.88 7.96
N LYS A 59 1.21 6.64 7.71
CA LYS A 59 1.21 5.55 8.70
C LYS A 59 2.62 5.20 9.16
N ALA A 60 3.55 5.02 8.24
CA ALA A 60 4.94 4.67 8.56
C ALA A 60 5.64 5.79 9.35
N ASN A 61 5.32 7.05 9.06
CA ASN A 61 5.82 8.21 9.78
C ASN A 61 5.12 8.46 11.12
N GLY A 62 4.00 7.79 11.38
CA GLY A 62 3.16 8.02 12.58
C GLY A 62 2.32 9.30 12.53
N PHE A 63 2.29 10.00 11.40
CA PHE A 63 1.53 11.26 11.23
C PHE A 63 0.03 11.06 11.41
N ILE A 64 -0.47 9.89 11.00
CA ILE A 64 -1.87 9.51 11.09
C ILE A 64 -2.40 9.41 12.54
N PHE A 65 -1.51 9.33 13.54
CA PHE A 65 -1.88 9.18 14.95
C PHE A 65 -1.80 10.48 15.76
N GLY A 66 -1.21 11.55 15.21
CA GLY A 66 -0.77 12.71 16.00
C GLY A 66 -1.58 14.01 15.89
N TYR A 67 -2.49 14.14 14.91
CA TYR A 67 -3.14 15.43 14.58
C TYR A 67 -4.65 15.47 14.78
N LEU A 68 -5.19 14.50 15.50
CA LEU A 68 -6.62 14.40 15.71
C LEU A 68 -6.97 15.01 17.08
N LYS A 69 -7.99 15.87 17.01
CA LYS A 69 -8.53 16.81 18.00
C LYS A 69 -8.74 16.19 19.39
N ASP A 70 -8.91 17.04 20.41
CA ASP A 70 -9.12 16.70 21.84
C ASP A 70 -10.29 15.73 22.14
N ASP A 71 -11.04 15.25 21.13
CA ASP A 71 -12.10 14.26 21.29
C ASP A 71 -11.53 12.83 21.31
N ASP A 72 -11.42 12.24 22.50
CA ASP A 72 -10.98 10.86 22.76
C ASP A 72 -11.66 9.79 21.88
N LEU A 73 -12.94 9.99 21.53
CA LEU A 73 -13.69 9.03 20.71
C LEU A 73 -13.17 9.00 19.27
N SER A 74 -12.79 10.16 18.73
CA SER A 74 -12.26 10.28 17.36
C SER A 74 -10.84 9.68 17.29
N GLN A 75 -10.03 9.86 18.34
CA GLN A 75 -8.70 9.24 18.47
C GLN A 75 -8.79 7.71 18.41
N ARG A 76 -9.69 7.12 19.21
CA ARG A 76 -9.87 5.67 19.29
C ARG A 76 -10.40 5.09 17.99
N THR A 77 -11.33 5.79 17.34
CA THR A 77 -11.90 5.35 16.05
C THR A 77 -10.84 5.37 14.95
N ASN A 78 -10.04 6.43 14.87
CA ASN A 78 -8.93 6.51 13.91
C ASN A 78 -7.84 5.47 14.21
N LEU A 79 -7.47 5.27 15.47
CA LEU A 79 -6.51 4.24 15.87
C LEU A 79 -7.01 2.85 15.49
N MET A 80 -8.28 2.54 15.76
CA MET A 80 -8.92 1.26 15.43
C MET A 80 -9.00 1.05 13.91
N SER A 81 -9.45 2.03 13.15
CA SER A 81 -9.50 1.91 11.68
C SER A 81 -8.10 1.69 11.06
N ASN A 82 -7.07 2.35 11.60
CA ASN A 82 -5.70 2.22 11.10
C ASN A 82 -4.99 0.94 11.55
N ALA A 83 -5.21 0.47 12.78
CA ALA A 83 -4.56 -0.72 13.34
C ALA A 83 -5.13 -2.03 12.79
N TYR A 84 -6.43 -2.06 12.48
CA TYR A 84 -7.08 -3.28 12.03
C TYR A 84 -6.80 -3.56 10.55
N GLY A 85 -6.31 -2.59 9.77
CA GLY A 85 -5.86 -2.80 8.38
C GLY A 85 -6.95 -3.27 7.41
N VAL A 86 -8.21 -3.39 7.85
CA VAL A 86 -9.26 -4.14 7.13
C VAL A 86 -9.88 -3.35 5.97
N GLU A 87 -10.04 -2.02 6.04
CA GLU A 87 -11.18 -1.47 5.29
C GLU A 87 -10.90 -0.81 3.92
N GLN A 88 -9.71 -0.26 3.66
CA GLN A 88 -9.58 0.62 2.48
C GLN A 88 -9.26 -0.10 1.16
N PHE A 89 -8.62 -1.27 1.19
CA PHE A 89 -8.18 -1.93 -0.07
C PHE A 89 -9.21 -2.93 -0.61
N GLU A 90 -9.76 -3.81 0.23
CA GLU A 90 -10.71 -4.84 -0.22
C GLU A 90 -12.07 -4.24 -0.60
N TYR A 91 -12.60 -3.30 0.19
CA TYR A 91 -13.88 -2.66 -0.09
C TYR A 91 -13.81 -1.79 -1.35
N ALA A 92 -12.82 -0.90 -1.46
CA ALA A 92 -12.68 0.00 -2.62
C ALA A 92 -12.38 -0.76 -3.93
N LYS A 93 -11.56 -1.82 -3.86
CA LYS A 93 -11.27 -2.68 -5.02
C LYS A 93 -12.51 -3.45 -5.46
N THR A 94 -13.22 -4.07 -4.51
CA THR A 94 -14.43 -4.85 -4.82
C THR A 94 -15.57 -3.96 -5.28
N ALA A 95 -15.71 -2.76 -4.71
CA ALA A 95 -16.68 -1.74 -5.14
C ALA A 95 -16.42 -1.29 -6.58
N LYS A 96 -15.17 -0.95 -6.93
CA LYS A 96 -14.80 -0.53 -8.28
C LYS A 96 -14.93 -1.66 -9.31
N ILE A 97 -14.68 -2.91 -8.91
CA ILE A 97 -14.94 -4.10 -9.75
C ILE A 97 -16.44 -4.27 -9.97
N ARG A 98 -17.27 -4.15 -8.93
CA ARG A 98 -18.73 -4.19 -9.09
C ARG A 98 -19.20 -3.08 -10.02
N GLU A 99 -18.77 -1.85 -9.84
CA GLU A 99 -19.18 -0.73 -10.67
C GLU A 99 -18.82 -0.94 -12.16
N ASN A 100 -17.64 -1.49 -12.46
CA ASN A 100 -17.20 -1.70 -13.84
C ASN A 100 -17.78 -2.95 -14.54
N TYR A 101 -18.35 -3.90 -13.79
CA TYR A 101 -18.79 -5.19 -14.35
C TYR A 101 -20.24 -5.57 -14.00
N THR A 102 -20.92 -4.81 -13.16
CA THR A 102 -22.37 -4.96 -12.95
C THR A 102 -23.04 -4.02 -13.93
N PHE A 103 -23.30 -4.52 -15.14
CA PHE A 103 -24.27 -3.90 -16.03
C PHE A 103 -25.61 -4.03 -15.33
N VAL A 104 -26.16 -2.90 -14.87
CA VAL A 104 -27.58 -2.85 -14.57
C VAL A 104 -28.23 -2.84 -15.94
N ASP A 105 -28.74 -3.99 -16.37
CA ASP A 105 -29.69 -4.05 -17.47
C ASP A 105 -30.97 -3.35 -16.98
N ASP A 106 -30.98 -2.02 -17.01
CA ASP A 106 -32.12 -1.14 -16.69
C ASP A 106 -33.16 -1.13 -17.84
N ASP A 107 -33.28 -2.24 -18.57
CA ASP A 107 -34.28 -2.44 -19.62
C ASP A 107 -35.02 -3.75 -19.34
N GLU A 108 -35.94 -3.76 -18.38
CA GLU A 108 -37.18 -4.54 -18.49
C GLU A 108 -38.17 -4.23 -17.35
N ASN A 109 -39.32 -3.65 -17.75
CA ASN A 109 -40.62 -3.56 -17.08
C ASN A 109 -41.04 -2.19 -16.50
N GLU A 110 -41.13 -1.21 -17.40
CA GLU A 110 -42.20 -0.22 -17.34
C GLU A 110 -43.46 -0.84 -17.99
N LYS A 111 -44.38 -1.38 -17.19
CA LYS A 111 -45.83 -1.49 -17.50
C LYS A 111 -46.65 -2.09 -16.34
N GLU A 112 -47.78 -1.45 -16.12
CA GLU A 112 -48.92 -1.83 -15.26
C GLU A 112 -48.78 -1.54 -13.77
N LEU A 113 -49.37 -0.42 -13.33
CA LEU A 113 -50.59 -0.41 -12.51
C LEU A 113 -51.01 1.05 -12.26
N GLU A 114 -51.74 1.63 -13.22
CA GLU A 114 -52.74 2.66 -12.92
C GLU A 114 -54.00 1.91 -12.50
N ASP A 115 -54.41 2.06 -11.25
CA ASP A 115 -55.80 1.97 -10.77
C ASP A 115 -56.05 3.12 -9.78
#